data_AF-A0A6P7I2Q0-F1
#
_entry.id   AF-A0A6P7I2Q0-F1
#
_cell.length_a   1.000
_cell.length_b   1.000
_cell.length_c   1.000
_cell.angle_alpha   90.00
_cell.angle_beta   90.00
_cell.angle_gamma   90.00
#
_symmetry.space_group_name_H-M   'P 1'
#
loop_
_entity.id
_entity.type
_entity.pdbx_description
1 polymer ?
#
loop_
_entity_poly.entity_id
_entity_poly.type
_entity_poly.pdbx_seq_one_letter_code
_entity_poly.pdbx_strand_id
1 'polypeptide(L)'
;MPGSHSDTYAESFHRSFFADWQESRPTLPHEALMFAERRSRQKLSSSHPDSQLDAIGCLPMILPFVLLSASANEKRAVSAAVEFGEAHPSSPQSARCTARRLSRALKMLDRLGCLSELHPQSREVTMNIYLFAVSSEERLRVHQSAVNHLGLACYTRGALSSMFYLAHQFHDDPRGGILANTNCGGENCNRGAALGALLGAGAAHRGAGRPRRSGRMS
;
A
#
# COMPACT_ATOMS: atom_id res chain seq x y z
N MET A 1 -5.17 -9.26 -18.58
CA MET A 1 -4.78 -10.57 -18.01
C MET A 1 -3.45 -10.38 -17.29
N PRO A 2 -3.13 -11.10 -16.21
CA PRO A 2 -1.78 -11.08 -15.66
C PRO A 2 -0.80 -11.53 -16.75
N GLY A 3 0.17 -10.69 -17.12
CA GLY A 3 1.16 -10.99 -18.18
C GLY A 3 0.93 -10.35 -19.55
N SER A 4 -0.15 -9.57 -19.77
CA SER A 4 -0.33 -8.81 -21.03
C SER A 4 0.45 -7.50 -21.11
N HIS A 5 1.20 -7.16 -20.07
CA HIS A 5 1.95 -5.92 -19.98
C HIS A 5 3.37 -6.24 -19.56
N SER A 6 4.34 -5.90 -20.42
CA SER A 6 5.76 -5.78 -20.10
C SER A 6 6.02 -4.53 -19.23
N ASP A 7 5.08 -4.16 -18.37
CA ASP A 7 5.12 -2.94 -17.56
C ASP A 7 6.14 -3.13 -16.44
N THR A 8 7.39 -2.87 -16.82
CA THR A 8 8.55 -2.76 -15.93
C THR A 8 8.59 -1.37 -15.27
N TYR A 9 7.56 -0.54 -15.44
CA TYR A 9 7.50 0.77 -14.82
C TYR A 9 6.30 0.87 -13.88
N ALA A 10 6.60 0.72 -12.59
CA ALA A 10 6.06 1.61 -11.58
C ALA A 10 5.92 3.02 -12.19
N GLU A 11 4.72 3.60 -12.14
CA GLU A 11 4.46 5.01 -12.50
C GLU A 11 4.40 5.40 -13.99
N SER A 12 4.22 4.49 -14.97
CA SER A 12 3.83 4.90 -16.34
C SER A 12 2.56 5.76 -16.35
N PHE A 13 1.69 5.58 -15.35
CA PHE A 13 0.54 6.45 -15.12
C PHE A 13 0.92 7.92 -14.92
N HIS A 14 1.96 8.23 -14.13
CA HIS A 14 2.40 9.62 -13.93
C HIS A 14 2.89 10.23 -15.23
N ARG A 15 3.67 9.47 -16.02
CA ARG A 15 4.14 9.92 -17.35
C ARG A 15 2.97 10.21 -18.29
N SER A 16 2.01 9.29 -18.38
CA SER A 16 0.80 9.47 -19.20
C SER A 16 -0.05 10.64 -18.69
N PHE A 17 -0.18 10.83 -17.38
CA PHE A 17 -0.89 11.99 -16.81
C PHE A 17 -0.27 13.31 -17.25
N PHE A 18 1.06 13.45 -17.14
CA PHE A 18 1.74 14.69 -17.54
C PHE A 18 1.76 14.90 -19.05
N ALA A 19 1.71 13.83 -19.86
CA ALA A 19 1.53 13.97 -21.31
C ALA A 19 0.21 14.66 -21.66
N ASP A 20 -0.91 14.19 -21.13
CA ASP A 20 -2.22 14.83 -21.35
C ASP A 20 -2.34 16.20 -20.65
N TRP A 21 -1.59 16.41 -19.55
CA TRP A 21 -1.53 17.72 -18.88
C TRP A 21 -0.92 18.80 -19.79
N GLN A 22 0.06 18.46 -20.62
CA GLN A 22 0.71 19.43 -21.51
C GLN A 22 -0.25 20.06 -22.53
N GLU A 23 -1.36 19.40 -22.85
CA GLU A 23 -2.36 19.92 -23.77
C GLU A 23 -3.30 20.94 -23.11
N SER A 24 -3.71 20.67 -21.87
CA SER A 24 -4.72 21.46 -21.15
C SER A 24 -4.13 22.53 -20.22
N ARG A 25 -2.90 22.32 -19.74
CA ARG A 25 -2.08 23.24 -18.90
C ARG A 25 -2.89 24.02 -17.85
N PRO A 26 -3.66 23.35 -16.98
CA PRO A 26 -4.39 24.05 -15.93
C PRO A 26 -3.39 24.77 -15.01
N THR A 27 -3.69 26.01 -14.65
CA THR A 27 -2.78 26.86 -13.83
C THR A 27 -3.35 27.14 -12.45
N LEU A 28 -4.67 27.02 -12.28
CA LEU A 28 -5.33 27.18 -10.99
C LEU A 28 -5.54 25.82 -10.29
N PRO A 29 -5.49 25.76 -8.95
CA PRO A 29 -5.70 24.52 -8.20
C PRO A 29 -7.02 23.80 -8.52
N HIS A 30 -8.12 24.53 -8.68
CA HIS A 30 -9.41 23.93 -9.03
C HIS A 30 -9.43 23.34 -10.45
N GLU A 31 -8.73 23.98 -11.39
CA GLU A 31 -8.62 23.47 -12.77
C GLU A 31 -7.79 22.19 -12.83
N ALA A 32 -6.72 22.10 -12.02
CA ALA A 32 -5.90 20.91 -11.87
C ALA A 32 -6.71 19.71 -11.36
N LEU A 33 -7.53 19.92 -10.33
CA LEU A 33 -8.44 18.90 -9.79
C LEU A 33 -9.47 18.46 -10.84
N MET A 34 -10.13 19.42 -11.49
CA MET A 34 -11.10 19.14 -12.55
C MET A 34 -10.48 18.41 -13.74
N PHE A 35 -9.24 18.71 -14.09
CA PHE A 35 -8.49 17.98 -15.10
C PHE A 35 -8.26 16.52 -14.65
N ALA A 36 -7.71 16.31 -13.45
CA ALA A 36 -7.42 14.99 -12.92
C ALA A 36 -8.68 14.11 -12.83
N GLU A 37 -9.80 14.67 -12.35
CA GLU A 37 -11.07 13.96 -12.29
C GLU A 37 -11.60 13.57 -13.67
N ARG A 38 -11.67 14.52 -14.61
CA ARG A 38 -12.17 14.26 -15.97
C ARG A 38 -11.34 13.20 -16.66
N ARG A 39 -10.01 13.34 -16.58
CA ARG A 39 -9.06 12.36 -17.10
C ARG A 39 -9.28 10.98 -16.50
N SER A 40 -9.37 10.89 -15.18
CA SER A 40 -9.59 9.61 -14.48
C SER A 40 -10.88 8.94 -14.95
N ARG A 41 -11.99 9.70 -15.02
CA ARG A 41 -13.28 9.19 -15.51
C ARG A 41 -13.16 8.66 -16.95
N GLN A 42 -12.56 9.42 -17.85
CA GLN A 42 -12.39 9.03 -19.26
C GLN A 42 -11.56 7.75 -19.43
N LYS A 43 -10.45 7.64 -18.70
CA LYS A 43 -9.55 6.48 -18.78
C LYS A 43 -10.11 5.24 -18.09
N LEU A 44 -10.98 5.39 -17.09
CA LEU A 44 -11.71 4.28 -16.47
C LEU A 44 -12.93 3.84 -17.28
N SER A 45 -13.53 4.74 -18.08
CA SER A 45 -14.70 4.45 -18.92
C SER A 45 -14.36 3.99 -20.34
N SER A 46 -13.08 3.83 -20.67
CA SER A 46 -12.64 3.39 -22.01
C SER A 46 -12.91 1.89 -22.23
N SER A 47 -12.83 1.43 -23.48
CA SER A 47 -12.97 0.01 -23.83
C SER A 47 -11.91 -0.89 -23.19
N HIS A 48 -10.77 -0.30 -22.82
CA HIS A 48 -9.68 -0.94 -22.07
C HIS A 48 -9.34 -0.05 -20.88
N PRO A 49 -10.07 -0.17 -19.76
CA PRO A 49 -9.87 0.67 -18.59
C PRO A 49 -8.41 0.63 -18.15
N ASP A 50 -7.82 1.79 -17.91
CA ASP A 50 -6.45 1.88 -17.45
C ASP A 50 -6.36 1.39 -15.99
N SER A 51 -5.96 0.14 -15.80
CA SER A 51 -5.81 -0.46 -14.48
C SER A 51 -4.75 0.23 -13.63
N GLN A 52 -3.84 1.01 -14.23
CA GLN A 52 -2.79 1.73 -13.50
C GLN A 52 -3.34 2.93 -12.71
N LEU A 53 -4.58 3.35 -12.98
CA LEU A 53 -5.30 4.36 -12.19
C LEU A 53 -5.70 3.88 -10.79
N ASP A 54 -5.77 2.57 -10.59
CA ASP A 54 -6.03 1.93 -9.30
C ASP A 54 -4.71 1.43 -8.71
N ALA A 55 -3.81 2.37 -8.40
CA ALA A 55 -2.48 2.08 -7.87
C ALA A 55 -2.25 2.62 -6.45
N ILE A 56 -1.37 1.96 -5.69
CA ILE A 56 -1.05 2.31 -4.30
C ILE A 56 -0.12 3.53 -4.13
N GLY A 57 0.23 4.23 -5.21
CA GLY A 57 1.14 5.39 -5.15
C GLY A 57 0.64 6.51 -4.23
N CYS A 58 -0.67 6.59 -3.98
CA CYS A 58 -1.24 7.54 -3.03
C CYS A 58 -0.99 7.19 -1.55
N LEU A 59 -0.54 5.97 -1.22
CA LEU A 59 -0.39 5.49 0.16
C LEU A 59 0.50 6.40 1.02
N PRO A 60 1.73 6.76 0.60
CA PRO A 60 2.57 7.64 1.41
C PRO A 60 1.94 9.02 1.65
N MET A 61 1.11 9.49 0.70
CA MET A 61 0.46 10.80 0.76
C MET A 61 -0.73 10.82 1.71
N ILE A 62 -1.57 9.77 1.69
CA ILE A 62 -2.76 9.70 2.54
C ILE A 62 -2.45 9.23 3.97
N LEU A 63 -1.35 8.51 4.15
CA LEU A 63 -0.99 7.87 5.43
C LEU A 63 -0.93 8.85 6.62
N PRO A 64 -0.28 10.03 6.53
CA PRO A 64 -0.26 10.99 7.64
C PRO A 64 -1.66 11.39 8.11
N PHE A 65 -2.61 11.58 7.19
CA PHE A 65 -3.98 11.97 7.50
C PHE A 65 -4.78 10.84 8.15
N VAL A 66 -4.56 9.60 7.67
CA VAL A 66 -5.14 8.41 8.29
C VAL A 66 -4.61 8.23 9.71
N LEU A 67 -3.30 8.46 9.94
CA LEU A 67 -2.68 8.35 11.27
C LEU A 67 -3.13 9.46 12.22
N LEU A 68 -3.13 10.72 11.76
CA LEU A 68 -3.58 11.87 12.55
C LEU A 68 -5.05 11.72 12.99
N SER A 69 -5.84 11.08 12.14
CA SER A 69 -7.26 10.83 12.39
C SER A 69 -7.54 9.43 12.94
N ALA A 70 -6.53 8.65 13.31
CA ALA A 70 -6.71 7.28 13.78
C ALA A 70 -7.55 7.22 15.08
N SER A 71 -7.43 8.25 15.91
CA SER A 71 -8.24 8.46 17.12
C SER A 71 -9.64 9.02 16.83
N ALA A 72 -9.90 9.50 15.62
CA ALA A 72 -11.20 10.00 15.18
C ALA A 72 -12.10 8.88 14.61
N ASN A 73 -13.38 9.18 14.40
CA ASN A 73 -14.27 8.25 13.70
C ASN A 73 -13.78 8.00 12.26
N GLU A 74 -14.06 6.81 11.72
CA GLU A 74 -13.54 6.38 10.41
C GLU A 74 -13.91 7.37 9.28
N LYS A 75 -15.12 7.94 9.33
CA LYS A 75 -15.58 8.92 8.34
C LYS A 75 -14.65 10.14 8.26
N ARG A 76 -14.21 10.69 9.40
CA ARG A 76 -13.29 11.84 9.43
C ARG A 76 -11.90 11.48 8.92
N ALA A 77 -11.37 10.31 9.31
CA ALA A 77 -10.08 9.84 8.82
C ALA A 77 -10.06 9.64 7.30
N VAL A 78 -11.15 9.10 6.77
CA VAL A 78 -11.32 8.90 5.33
C VAL A 78 -11.51 10.22 4.60
N SER A 79 -12.29 11.16 5.15
CA SER A 79 -12.48 12.49 4.52
C SER A 79 -11.16 13.22 4.37
N ALA A 80 -10.38 13.34 5.45
CA ALA A 80 -9.09 14.03 5.43
C ALA A 80 -8.08 13.37 4.47
N ALA A 81 -8.05 12.04 4.43
CA ALA A 81 -7.22 11.28 3.52
C ALA A 81 -7.64 11.42 2.05
N VAL A 82 -8.95 11.54 1.79
CA VAL A 82 -9.50 11.67 0.43
C VAL A 82 -9.36 13.09 -0.09
N GLU A 83 -9.64 14.12 0.71
CA GLU A 83 -9.45 15.52 0.32
C GLU A 83 -8.00 15.80 -0.10
N PHE A 84 -7.02 15.19 0.57
CA PHE A 84 -5.62 15.27 0.15
C PHE A 84 -5.29 14.31 -1.01
N GLY A 85 -5.89 13.12 -1.03
CA GLY A 85 -5.73 12.13 -2.10
C GLY A 85 -6.34 12.53 -3.43
N GLU A 86 -7.31 13.45 -3.45
CA GLU A 86 -7.91 14.05 -4.66
C GLU A 86 -6.90 14.89 -5.45
N ALA A 87 -5.82 15.35 -4.82
CA ALA A 87 -4.69 15.95 -5.52
C ALA A 87 -3.76 14.92 -6.18
N HIS A 88 -3.89 13.63 -5.85
CA HIS A 88 -3.15 12.57 -6.53
C HIS A 88 -3.84 12.25 -7.86
N PRO A 89 -3.10 12.06 -8.97
CA PRO A 89 -3.70 11.84 -10.29
C PRO A 89 -4.48 10.51 -10.42
N SER A 90 -4.42 9.62 -9.43
CA SER A 90 -5.21 8.37 -9.37
C SER A 90 -6.69 8.64 -9.06
N SER A 91 -7.58 7.68 -9.34
CA SER A 91 -9.01 7.86 -9.10
C SER A 91 -9.35 8.22 -7.64
N PRO A 92 -10.16 9.26 -7.36
CA PRO A 92 -10.64 9.61 -6.01
C PRO A 92 -11.30 8.43 -5.28
N GLN A 93 -11.94 7.54 -6.04
CA GLN A 93 -12.59 6.35 -5.49
C GLN A 93 -11.58 5.31 -4.99
N SER A 94 -10.42 5.17 -5.64
CA SER A 94 -9.34 4.29 -5.21
C SER A 94 -8.72 4.80 -3.90
N ALA A 95 -8.39 6.09 -3.83
CA ALA A 95 -7.88 6.73 -2.61
C ALA A 95 -8.84 6.53 -1.43
N ARG A 96 -10.15 6.70 -1.65
CA ARG A 96 -11.20 6.47 -0.64
C ARG A 96 -11.29 5.02 -0.17
N CYS A 97 -11.19 4.05 -1.07
CA CYS A 97 -11.19 2.62 -0.72
C CYS A 97 -9.93 2.24 0.08
N THR A 98 -8.78 2.75 -0.33
CA THR A 98 -7.48 2.51 0.32
C THR A 98 -7.43 3.14 1.71
N ALA A 99 -7.84 4.40 1.85
CA ALA A 99 -7.93 5.10 3.13
C ALA A 99 -8.85 4.38 4.12
N ARG A 100 -10.02 3.91 3.68
CA ARG A 100 -10.94 3.12 4.50
C ARG A 100 -10.31 1.85 5.03
N ARG A 101 -9.68 1.06 4.15
CA ARG A 101 -9.04 -0.21 4.52
C ARG A 101 -7.89 0.01 5.51
N LEU A 102 -7.07 1.04 5.28
CA LEU A 102 -5.97 1.37 6.17
C LEU A 102 -6.46 1.87 7.54
N SER A 103 -7.46 2.76 7.57
CA SER A 103 -8.08 3.23 8.82
C SER A 103 -8.67 2.08 9.63
N ARG A 104 -9.38 1.15 8.97
CA ARG A 104 -9.92 -0.03 9.64
C ARG A 104 -8.81 -0.96 10.16
N ALA A 105 -7.76 -1.19 9.39
CA ALA A 105 -6.63 -2.01 9.83
C ALA A 105 -5.92 -1.40 11.06
N LEU A 106 -5.74 -0.07 11.09
CA LEU A 106 -5.20 0.66 12.24
C LEU A 106 -6.12 0.66 13.47
N LYS A 107 -7.41 0.35 13.32
CA LYS A 107 -8.34 0.17 14.45
C LYS A 107 -8.39 -1.28 14.94
N MET A 108 -7.86 -2.21 14.16
CA MET A 108 -7.80 -3.63 14.48
C MET A 108 -6.39 -4.04 14.93
N LEU A 109 -5.61 -3.12 15.51
CA LEU A 109 -4.21 -3.34 15.87
C LEU A 109 -4.02 -4.49 16.88
N ASP A 110 -4.97 -4.65 17.79
CA ASP A 110 -5.01 -5.75 18.78
C ASP A 110 -5.21 -7.11 18.11
N ARG A 111 -5.67 -7.09 16.85
CA ARG A 111 -5.93 -8.26 16.00
C ARG A 111 -5.02 -8.27 14.78
N LEU A 112 -3.81 -7.69 14.85
CA LEU A 112 -2.86 -7.78 13.74
C LEU A 112 -2.55 -9.24 13.35
N GLY A 113 -2.52 -10.12 14.36
CA GLY A 113 -2.44 -11.58 14.17
C GLY A 113 -3.65 -12.19 13.45
N CYS A 114 -4.75 -11.45 13.25
CA CYS A 114 -5.93 -11.86 12.49
C CYS A 114 -6.12 -11.06 11.20
N LEU A 115 -5.16 -10.24 10.76
CA LEU A 115 -5.28 -9.47 9.50
C LEU A 115 -5.50 -10.33 8.26
N SER A 116 -5.18 -11.62 8.34
CA SER A 116 -5.52 -12.58 7.29
C SER A 116 -7.02 -12.67 7.01
N GLU A 117 -7.88 -12.24 7.96
CA GLU A 117 -9.34 -12.10 7.79
C GLU A 117 -9.72 -10.91 6.90
N LEU A 118 -8.88 -9.87 6.81
CA LEU A 118 -9.12 -8.72 5.93
C LEU A 118 -8.84 -9.05 4.46
N HIS A 119 -8.08 -10.13 4.20
CA HIS A 119 -7.77 -10.55 2.85
C HIS A 119 -7.60 -12.08 2.75
N PRO A 120 -8.66 -12.83 2.36
CA PRO A 120 -8.66 -14.30 2.39
C PRO A 120 -7.51 -14.96 1.62
N GLN A 121 -7.09 -14.34 0.52
CA GLN A 121 -6.00 -14.82 -0.35
C GLN A 121 -4.65 -14.87 0.38
N SER A 122 -4.49 -14.13 1.48
CA SER A 122 -3.27 -14.16 2.31
C SER A 122 -3.12 -15.45 3.14
N ARG A 123 -4.21 -16.20 3.40
CA ARG A 123 -4.19 -17.41 4.24
C ARG A 123 -3.51 -18.59 3.55
N GLU A 124 -3.75 -18.79 2.26
CA GLU A 124 -3.27 -19.97 1.52
C GLU A 124 -1.74 -20.06 1.45
N VAL A 125 -1.02 -18.93 1.54
CA VAL A 125 0.43 -18.88 1.38
C VAL A 125 1.22 -19.15 2.68
N THR A 126 0.54 -19.35 3.80
CA THR A 126 1.17 -19.36 5.14
C THR A 126 1.80 -20.71 5.52
N MET A 127 1.35 -21.83 4.95
CA MET A 127 1.64 -23.17 5.49
C MET A 127 3.11 -23.62 5.34
N ASN A 128 3.85 -23.16 4.33
CA ASN A 128 5.23 -23.62 4.07
C ASN A 128 6.32 -22.81 4.79
N ILE A 129 5.98 -21.67 5.40
CA ILE A 129 6.96 -20.73 5.97
C ILE A 129 7.60 -21.30 7.25
N TYR A 130 6.82 -22.05 8.04
CA TYR A 130 7.26 -22.65 9.30
C TYR A 130 8.28 -23.78 9.14
N LEU A 131 8.47 -24.29 7.91
CA LEU A 131 9.45 -25.33 7.61
C LEU A 131 10.89 -24.80 7.56
N PHE A 132 11.08 -23.49 7.41
CA PHE A 132 12.38 -22.86 7.24
C PHE A 132 12.73 -21.97 8.44
N ALA A 133 14.02 -21.82 8.74
CA ALA A 133 14.47 -20.94 9.82
C ALA A 133 14.14 -19.46 9.52
N VAL A 134 13.91 -18.65 10.57
CA VAL A 134 13.46 -17.24 10.46
C VAL A 134 14.36 -16.40 9.54
N SER A 135 15.68 -16.61 9.62
CA SER A 135 16.68 -15.85 8.86
C SER A 135 17.17 -16.56 7.60
N SER A 136 16.53 -17.64 7.16
CA SER A 136 17.00 -18.43 6.02
C SER A 136 16.61 -17.80 4.69
N GLU A 137 17.42 -18.04 3.65
CA GLU A 137 17.13 -17.58 2.30
C GLU A 137 15.86 -18.26 1.74
N GLU A 138 15.62 -19.52 2.11
CA GLU A 138 14.41 -20.26 1.72
C GLU A 138 13.15 -19.58 2.27
N ARG A 139 13.16 -19.16 3.54
CA ARG A 139 12.03 -18.44 4.11
C ARG A 139 11.79 -17.11 3.37
N LEU A 140 12.85 -16.39 3.03
CA LEU A 140 12.73 -15.18 2.21
C LEU A 140 12.12 -15.49 0.83
N ARG A 141 12.54 -16.57 0.17
CA ARG A 141 11.97 -17.00 -1.12
C ARG A 141 10.48 -17.34 -1.01
N VAL A 142 10.03 -17.90 0.12
CA VAL A 142 8.59 -18.12 0.36
C VAL A 142 7.85 -16.78 0.42
N HIS A 143 8.37 -15.77 1.13
CA HIS A 143 7.77 -14.44 1.16
C HIS A 143 7.78 -13.76 -0.22
N GLN A 144 8.88 -13.87 -0.98
CA GLN A 144 8.96 -13.36 -2.35
C GLN A 144 7.91 -14.01 -3.25
N SER A 145 7.76 -15.34 -3.17
CA SER A 145 6.73 -16.10 -3.91
C SER A 145 5.33 -15.66 -3.52
N ALA A 146 5.08 -15.46 -2.22
CA ALA A 146 3.81 -14.96 -1.70
C ALA A 146 3.46 -13.58 -2.23
N VAL A 147 4.41 -12.64 -2.14
CA VAL A 147 4.22 -11.27 -2.63
C VAL A 147 4.03 -11.29 -4.15
N ASN A 148 4.76 -12.12 -4.89
CA ASN A 148 4.60 -12.26 -6.33
C ASN A 148 3.19 -12.77 -6.71
N HIS A 149 2.68 -13.76 -5.97
CA HIS A 149 1.35 -14.31 -6.20
C HIS A 149 0.22 -13.34 -5.80
N LEU A 150 0.36 -12.68 -4.65
CA LEU A 150 -0.64 -11.77 -4.11
C LEU A 150 -0.68 -10.42 -4.84
N GLY A 151 0.47 -9.94 -5.29
CA GLY A 151 0.61 -8.68 -6.01
C GLY A 151 1.94 -8.00 -5.74
N LEU A 152 2.85 -8.15 -6.70
CA LEU A 152 4.16 -7.48 -6.74
C LEU A 152 4.06 -6.03 -7.24
N ALA A 153 3.14 -5.79 -8.17
CA ALA A 153 2.92 -4.53 -8.87
C ALA A 153 2.08 -3.53 -8.06
N CYS A 154 1.94 -2.32 -8.61
CA CYS A 154 1.29 -1.18 -7.96
C CYS A 154 -0.23 -1.27 -7.78
N TYR A 155 -0.90 -2.25 -8.39
CA TYR A 155 -2.36 -2.37 -8.32
C TYR A 155 -2.87 -2.47 -6.88
N THR A 156 -3.82 -1.60 -6.51
CA THR A 156 -4.34 -1.46 -5.14
C THR A 156 -4.73 -2.78 -4.53
N ARG A 157 -5.50 -3.61 -5.25
CA ARG A 157 -5.94 -4.91 -4.73
C ARG A 157 -4.74 -5.80 -4.37
N GLY A 158 -3.82 -6.00 -5.30
CA GLY A 158 -2.69 -6.91 -5.10
C GLY A 158 -1.70 -6.40 -4.07
N ALA A 159 -1.40 -5.10 -4.11
CA ALA A 159 -0.47 -4.48 -3.18
C ALA A 159 -1.02 -4.40 -1.75
N LEU A 160 -2.33 -4.17 -1.55
CA LEU A 160 -2.97 -4.31 -0.24
C LEU A 160 -2.95 -5.76 0.25
N SER A 161 -3.13 -6.73 -0.65
CA SER A 161 -3.06 -8.17 -0.32
C SER A 161 -1.68 -8.55 0.23
N SER A 162 -0.61 -8.18 -0.49
CA SER A 162 0.76 -8.44 -0.08
C SER A 162 1.15 -7.66 1.17
N MET A 163 0.65 -6.43 1.32
CA MET A 163 0.82 -5.63 2.55
C MET A 163 0.21 -6.31 3.78
N PHE A 164 -1.05 -6.73 3.72
CA PHE A 164 -1.72 -7.37 4.86
C PHE A 164 -1.14 -8.75 5.18
N TYR A 165 -0.69 -9.50 4.16
CA TYR A 165 0.08 -10.73 4.36
C TYR A 165 1.36 -10.47 5.17
N LEU A 166 2.17 -9.47 4.77
CA LEU A 166 3.40 -9.14 5.50
C LEU A 166 3.11 -8.60 6.91
N ALA A 167 2.07 -7.77 7.05
CA ALA A 167 1.67 -7.25 8.36
C ALA A 167 1.22 -8.38 9.30
N HIS A 168 0.53 -9.40 8.80
CA HIS A 168 0.16 -10.59 9.55
C HIS A 168 1.38 -11.44 9.92
N GLN A 169 2.26 -11.74 8.97
CA GLN A 169 3.42 -12.60 9.23
C GLN A 169 4.44 -12.00 10.18
N PHE A 170 4.61 -10.69 10.10
CA PHE A 170 5.63 -9.97 10.86
C PHE A 170 5.01 -9.10 11.96
N HIS A 171 3.77 -9.39 12.36
CA HIS A 171 3.08 -8.55 13.36
C HIS A 171 3.93 -8.39 14.62
N ASP A 172 4.61 -9.44 15.09
CA ASP A 172 5.49 -9.43 16.27
C ASP A 172 6.98 -9.13 15.97
N ASP A 173 7.37 -9.00 14.70
CA ASP A 173 8.73 -8.61 14.31
C ASP A 173 8.71 -7.46 13.28
N PRO A 174 8.47 -6.21 13.73
CA PRO A 174 8.43 -5.06 12.84
C PRO A 174 9.69 -4.88 12.00
N ARG A 175 10.87 -5.19 12.59
CA ARG A 175 12.16 -5.04 11.90
C ARG A 175 12.28 -6.07 10.79
N GLY A 176 11.96 -7.33 11.07
CA GLY A 176 11.91 -8.39 10.07
C GLY A 176 10.91 -8.09 8.97
N GLY A 177 9.73 -7.55 9.30
CA GLY A 177 8.70 -7.20 8.33
C GLY A 177 9.13 -6.12 7.33
N ILE A 178 9.80 -5.06 7.80
CA ILE A 178 10.36 -4.04 6.91
C ILE A 178 11.46 -4.63 6.01
N LEU A 179 12.37 -5.42 6.59
CA LEU A 179 13.45 -6.04 5.83
C LEU A 179 12.92 -7.02 4.76
N ALA A 180 11.96 -7.87 5.12
CA ALA A 180 11.31 -8.80 4.21
C ALA A 180 10.60 -8.06 3.08
N ASN A 181 9.85 -7.00 3.40
CA ASN A 181 9.20 -6.15 2.39
C ASN A 181 10.20 -5.57 1.38
N THR A 182 11.31 -5.02 1.86
CA THR A 182 12.36 -4.47 0.99
C THR A 182 12.91 -5.54 0.05
N ASN A 183 13.22 -6.72 0.58
CA ASN A 183 13.76 -7.84 -0.20
C ASN A 183 12.73 -8.53 -1.12
N CYS A 184 11.43 -8.31 -0.93
CA CYS A 184 10.40 -8.79 -1.84
C CYS A 184 10.34 -8.01 -3.16
N GLY A 185 10.91 -6.81 -3.22
CA GLY A 185 10.90 -5.98 -4.43
C GLY A 185 9.49 -5.55 -4.89
N GLY A 186 9.38 -5.18 -6.17
CA GLY A 186 8.16 -4.58 -6.72
C GLY A 186 7.89 -3.21 -6.11
N GLU A 187 6.63 -2.96 -5.74
CA GLU A 187 6.23 -1.71 -5.08
C GLU A 187 6.49 -1.67 -3.57
N ASN A 188 7.72 -2.03 -3.19
CA ASN A 188 8.12 -2.13 -1.79
C ASN A 188 8.15 -0.77 -1.07
N CYS A 189 8.34 0.36 -1.77
CA CYS A 189 8.35 1.70 -1.18
C CYS A 189 6.95 2.12 -0.71
N ASN A 190 5.99 2.13 -1.65
CA ASN A 190 4.61 2.51 -1.36
C ASN A 190 3.96 1.52 -0.36
N ARG A 191 4.17 0.21 -0.57
CA ARG A 191 3.73 -0.84 0.37
C ARG A 191 4.41 -0.69 1.73
N GLY A 192 5.70 -0.41 1.73
CA GLY A 192 6.54 -0.30 2.93
C GLY A 192 6.15 0.87 3.83
N ALA A 193 5.73 2.01 3.26
CA ALA A 193 5.24 3.15 4.02
C ALA A 193 4.04 2.78 4.90
N ALA A 194 3.01 2.18 4.30
CA ALA A 194 1.80 1.76 5.01
C ALA A 194 2.05 0.53 5.91
N LEU A 195 2.83 -0.45 5.45
CA LEU A 195 3.24 -1.60 6.26
C LEU A 195 3.97 -1.17 7.54
N GLY A 196 4.91 -0.22 7.43
CA GLY A 196 5.65 0.30 8.58
C GLY A 196 4.77 1.01 9.59
N ALA A 197 3.74 1.72 9.13
CA ALA A 197 2.74 2.29 10.02
C ALA A 197 1.95 1.21 10.78
N LEU A 198 1.50 0.16 10.10
CA LEU A 198 0.77 -0.95 10.72
C LEU A 198 1.63 -1.70 11.74
N LEU A 199 2.84 -2.10 11.35
CA LEU A 199 3.78 -2.82 12.22
C LEU A 199 4.21 -1.96 13.41
N GLY A 200 4.51 -0.68 13.17
CA GLY A 200 4.91 0.26 14.22
C GLY A 200 3.79 0.53 15.23
N ALA A 201 2.57 0.74 14.76
CA ALA A 201 1.41 0.94 15.62
C ALA A 201 1.09 -0.32 16.43
N GLY A 202 1.20 -1.51 15.81
CA GLY A 202 1.07 -2.80 16.48
C GLY A 202 2.08 -3.02 17.60
N ALA A 203 3.35 -2.75 17.32
CA ALA A 203 4.43 -2.89 18.30
C ALA A 203 4.23 -1.95 19.49
N ALA A 204 3.89 -0.69 19.23
CA ALA A 204 3.59 0.29 20.27
C ALA A 204 2.41 -0.17 21.16
N HIS A 205 1.35 -0.71 20.55
CA HIS A 205 0.21 -1.25 21.29
C HIS A 205 0.59 -2.41 22.22
N ARG A 206 1.52 -3.29 21.79
CA ARG A 206 2.03 -4.40 22.61
C ARG A 206 3.14 -4.01 23.59
N GLY A 207 3.43 -2.72 23.74
CA GLY A 207 4.49 -2.22 24.63
C GLY A 207 5.91 -2.49 24.11
N ALA A 208 6.06 -2.96 22.87
CA ALA A 208 7.35 -3.12 22.20
C ALA A 208 7.79 -1.77 21.63
N GLY A 209 8.74 -1.11 22.32
CA GLY A 209 9.30 0.17 21.88
C GLY A 209 9.92 0.10 20.47
N ARG A 210 9.95 1.24 19.78
CA ARG A 210 10.56 1.40 18.44
C ARG A 210 11.99 0.83 18.44
N PRO A 211 12.43 0.09 17.38
CA PRO A 211 13.79 -0.45 17.33
C PRO A 211 14.82 0.67 17.47
N ARG A 212 15.56 0.67 18.59
CA ARG A 212 16.74 1.52 18.74
C ARG A 212 17.85 0.90 17.90
N ARG A 213 18.46 1.68 16.99
CA ARG A 213 19.73 1.30 16.39
C ARG A 213 20.73 1.12 17.54
N SER A 214 21.22 -0.09 17.75
CA SER A 214 22.44 -0.27 18.54
C SER A 214 23.55 0.41 17.74
N GLY A 215 24.01 1.56 18.22
CA GLY A 215 25.20 2.20 17.67
C GLY A 215 26.38 1.25 17.88
N ARG A 216 26.92 0.70 16.80
CA ARG A 216 28.35 0.39 16.76
C ARG A 216 29.04 1.65 16.26
N MET A 217 29.48 2.46 17.22
CA MET A 217 30.72 3.20 17.05
C MET A 217 31.85 2.23 17.36
N SER A 218 32.57 1.82 16.31
CA SER A 218 34.01 1.54 16.37
C SER A 218 34.58 1.90 15.02
#